data_AF-F1N6L6-F1
#
_entry.id   AF-F1N6L6-F1
#
_cell.length_a   1.000
_cell.length_b   1.000
_cell.length_c   1.000
_cell.angle_alpha   90.00
_cell.angle_beta   90.00
_cell.angle_gamma   90.00
#
_symmetry.space_group_name_H-M   'P 1'
#
loop_
_entity.id
_entity.type
_entity.pdbx_description
1 polymer ?
#
loop_
_entity_poly.entity_id
_entity_poly.type
_entity_poly.pdbx_seq_one_letter_code
_entity_poly.pdbx_strand_id
1 'polypeptide(L)'
;MAALYACTKCHQRFPFEALSQGQQLCKECRIAHPVVKCTYCRTEYQQESKTNTICKKCAQNVQLYGTPKPCQYCNIIAAFIGNKCQRCTNSEKKYGPPYSCEQCKQQCAFDRKDDRKKVDGKLLCWLCTLSYKRVLQKTKEQRKHLSSSSRASHQEKEQYSRLSGGSHYNSQKTLSTSSIQNEIPKKKSKFESITTNGDSFSPDLALDSPGTDHFVIIAQLKEEVATLKKMLHQKDQMILEKEKKITELKADFQYQESQMRAKMNQMEKTHKEVTEQLQAKNRELLKQAAALSKSKKSEKSGAITSP
;
A
#
# COMPACT_ATOMS: atom_id res chain seq x y z
N MET A 1 -31.68 -6.98 3.91
CA MET A 1 -30.56 -7.93 4.13
C MET A 1 -29.25 -7.22 3.82
N ALA A 2 -28.29 -7.24 4.73
CA ALA A 2 -26.96 -6.69 4.46
C ALA A 2 -26.20 -7.59 3.46
N ALA A 3 -25.51 -6.99 2.49
CA ALA A 3 -24.69 -7.73 1.54
C ALA A 3 -23.46 -8.33 2.25
N LEU A 4 -23.28 -9.64 2.14
CA LEU A 4 -22.12 -10.35 2.69
C LEU A 4 -21.10 -10.67 1.60
N TYR A 5 -19.82 -10.48 1.90
CA TYR A 5 -18.68 -10.65 1.01
C TYR A 5 -17.80 -11.81 1.49
N ALA A 6 -17.24 -12.58 0.56
CA ALA A 6 -16.40 -13.72 0.90
C ALA A 6 -14.96 -13.28 1.22
N CYS A 7 -14.39 -13.85 2.28
CA CYS A 7 -12.96 -13.74 2.56
C CYS A 7 -12.15 -14.45 1.46
N THR A 8 -11.12 -13.80 0.91
CA THR A 8 -10.31 -14.38 -0.19
C THR A 8 -9.43 -15.57 0.23
N LYS A 9 -9.38 -15.90 1.53
CA LYS A 9 -8.61 -17.04 2.06
C LYS A 9 -9.50 -18.18 2.57
N CYS A 10 -10.41 -17.90 3.50
CA CYS A 10 -11.29 -18.94 4.06
C CYS A 10 -12.63 -19.08 3.31
N HIS A 11 -12.94 -18.19 2.37
CA HIS A 11 -14.19 -18.15 1.59
C HIS A 11 -15.47 -18.01 2.43
N GLN A 12 -15.36 -17.84 3.75
CA GLN A 12 -16.48 -17.52 4.62
C GLN A 12 -16.99 -16.10 4.36
N ARG A 13 -18.28 -15.88 4.63
CA ARG A 13 -18.99 -14.64 4.33
C ARG A 13 -18.99 -13.70 5.53
N PHE A 14 -18.60 -12.45 5.30
CA PHE A 14 -18.52 -11.40 6.31
C PHE A 14 -19.14 -10.10 5.78
N PRO A 15 -19.62 -9.20 6.68
CA PRO A 15 -19.94 -7.82 6.32
C PRO A 15 -18.71 -7.12 5.70
N PHE A 16 -18.94 -6.13 4.86
CA PHE A 16 -17.85 -5.40 4.18
C PHE A 16 -16.86 -4.76 5.17
N GLU A 17 -17.37 -4.23 6.29
CA GLU A 17 -16.62 -3.55 7.34
C GLU A 17 -15.71 -4.52 8.12
N ALA A 18 -16.07 -5.81 8.15
CA ALA A 18 -15.31 -6.86 8.82
C ALA A 18 -14.17 -7.42 7.95
N LEU A 19 -14.10 -7.02 6.68
CA LEU A 19 -13.03 -7.40 5.76
C LEU A 19 -11.95 -6.32 5.66
N SER A 20 -10.71 -6.75 5.48
CA SER A 20 -9.58 -5.82 5.29
C SER A 20 -9.73 -5.03 3.97
N GLN A 21 -9.57 -3.71 4.05
CA GLN A 21 -9.61 -2.82 2.88
C GLN A 21 -8.54 -3.22 1.84
N GLY A 22 -8.98 -3.54 0.63
CA GLY A 22 -8.12 -3.89 -0.52
C GLY A 22 -7.73 -5.38 -0.66
N GLN A 23 -7.76 -6.18 0.42
CA GLN A 23 -7.40 -7.61 0.38
C GLN A 23 -8.59 -8.56 0.63
N GLN A 24 -9.71 -8.03 1.13
CA GLN A 24 -10.92 -8.81 1.47
C GLN A 24 -10.61 -10.02 2.36
N LEU A 25 -9.81 -9.83 3.41
CA LEU A 25 -9.49 -10.85 4.41
C LEU A 25 -10.26 -10.62 5.70
N CYS A 26 -10.81 -11.69 6.28
CA CYS A 26 -11.38 -11.63 7.62
C CYS A 26 -10.28 -11.45 8.68
N LYS A 27 -10.69 -11.04 9.89
CA LYS A 27 -9.78 -10.79 11.02
C LYS A 27 -8.88 -11.99 11.32
N GLU A 28 -9.42 -13.19 11.30
CA GLU A 28 -8.69 -14.43 11.56
C GLU A 28 -7.62 -14.70 10.50
N CYS A 29 -7.99 -14.67 9.22
CA CYS A 29 -7.05 -14.86 8.13
C CYS A 29 -5.97 -13.78 8.09
N ARG A 30 -6.28 -12.56 8.53
CA ARG A 30 -5.29 -11.48 8.64
C ARG A 30 -4.26 -11.75 9.73
N ILE A 31 -4.66 -12.35 10.86
CA ILE A 31 -3.77 -12.73 11.95
C ILE A 31 -2.96 -13.99 11.56
N ALA A 32 -3.62 -14.97 10.95
CA ALA A 32 -2.98 -16.21 10.50
C ALA A 32 -1.94 -15.97 9.39
N HIS A 33 -2.18 -14.98 8.54
CA HIS A 33 -1.31 -14.62 7.42
C HIS A 33 -0.86 -13.16 7.53
N PRO A 34 0.12 -12.84 8.39
CA PRO A 34 0.57 -11.46 8.56
C PRO A 34 1.27 -10.95 7.29
N VAL A 35 1.24 -9.63 7.09
CA VAL A 35 2.02 -8.97 6.04
C VAL A 35 3.45 -8.80 6.54
N VAL A 36 4.39 -9.44 5.84
CA VAL A 36 5.83 -9.42 6.16
C VAL A 36 6.65 -8.94 4.96
N LYS A 37 7.91 -8.59 5.17
CA LYS A 37 8.83 -8.19 4.10
C LYS A 37 9.62 -9.39 3.61
N CYS A 38 9.72 -9.54 2.30
CA CYS A 38 10.57 -10.57 1.69
C CYS A 38 12.04 -10.31 2.01
N THR A 39 12.76 -11.34 2.48
CA THR A 39 14.19 -11.26 2.81
C THR A 39 15.04 -10.74 1.63
N TYR A 40 14.74 -11.19 0.41
CA TYR A 40 15.47 -10.77 -0.78
C TYR A 40 15.01 -9.42 -1.32
N CYS A 41 13.78 -9.31 -1.86
CA CYS A 41 13.37 -8.10 -2.56
C CYS A 41 12.81 -6.98 -1.66
N ARG A 42 12.71 -7.21 -0.33
CA ARG A 42 12.15 -6.28 0.68
C ARG A 42 10.72 -5.79 0.40
N THR A 43 10.02 -6.44 -0.54
CA THR A 43 8.61 -6.14 -0.86
C THR A 43 7.73 -6.78 0.20
N GLU A 44 6.68 -6.07 0.62
CA GLU A 44 5.68 -6.56 1.56
C GLU A 44 4.74 -7.55 0.87
N TYR A 45 4.47 -8.68 1.52
CA TYR A 45 3.59 -9.73 1.02
C TYR A 45 2.92 -10.47 2.17
N GLN A 46 1.81 -11.15 1.88
CA GLN A 46 1.10 -11.98 2.86
C GLN A 46 1.82 -13.30 3.05
N GLN A 47 2.19 -13.62 4.28
CA GLN A 47 2.86 -14.88 4.59
C GLN A 47 1.85 -16.03 4.62
N GLU A 48 1.96 -16.99 3.70
CA GLU A 48 1.06 -18.15 3.66
C GLU A 48 1.38 -19.18 4.75
N SER A 49 2.67 -19.34 5.09
CA SER A 49 3.13 -20.23 6.16
C SER A 49 4.29 -19.59 6.94
N LYS A 50 4.37 -19.88 8.25
CA LYS A 50 5.38 -19.30 9.16
C LYS A 50 6.85 -19.51 8.72
N THR A 51 7.10 -20.49 7.86
CA THR A 51 8.43 -20.84 7.34
C THR A 51 8.85 -20.02 6.11
N ASN A 52 7.90 -19.43 5.38
CA ASN A 52 8.19 -18.71 4.14
C ASN A 52 8.60 -17.25 4.40
N THR A 53 9.91 -17.00 4.45
CA THR A 53 10.50 -15.65 4.62
C THR A 53 10.74 -14.91 3.29
N ILE A 54 10.49 -15.57 2.17
CA ILE A 54 10.62 -15.00 0.82
C ILE A 54 9.28 -15.00 0.08
N CYS A 55 9.04 -13.99 -0.75
CA CYS A 55 7.82 -13.92 -1.56
C CYS A 55 7.84 -14.95 -2.70
N LYS A 56 6.67 -15.34 -3.21
CA LYS A 56 6.51 -16.34 -4.30
C LYS A 56 7.42 -16.07 -5.50
N LYS A 57 7.55 -14.80 -5.90
CA LYS A 57 8.42 -14.39 -7.02
C LYS A 57 9.90 -14.64 -6.74
N CYS A 58 10.36 -14.35 -5.52
CA CYS A 58 11.73 -14.66 -5.13
C CYS A 58 11.95 -16.17 -4.96
N ALA A 59 10.96 -16.91 -4.44
CA ALA A 59 11.03 -18.37 -4.35
C ALA A 59 11.21 -19.02 -5.72
N GLN A 60 10.41 -18.62 -6.71
CA GLN A 60 10.55 -19.09 -8.10
C GLN A 60 11.93 -18.74 -8.69
N ASN A 61 12.42 -17.51 -8.47
CA ASN A 61 13.74 -17.13 -8.98
C ASN A 61 14.88 -17.89 -8.29
N VAL A 62 14.76 -18.23 -7.01
CA VAL A 62 15.73 -19.10 -6.32
C VAL A 62 15.74 -20.50 -6.95
N GLN A 63 14.57 -21.04 -7.29
CA GLN A 63 14.47 -22.35 -7.94
C GLN A 63 15.10 -22.34 -9.34
N LEU A 64 14.96 -21.26 -10.10
CA LEU A 64 15.46 -21.16 -11.48
C LEU A 64 16.93 -20.73 -11.57
N TYR A 65 17.37 -19.81 -10.71
CA TYR A 65 18.67 -19.14 -10.83
C TYR A 65 19.57 -19.31 -9.60
N GLY A 66 19.08 -19.95 -8.55
CA GLY A 66 19.80 -20.11 -7.29
C GLY A 66 19.81 -18.85 -6.41
N THR A 67 20.73 -18.82 -5.46
CA THR A 67 20.85 -17.74 -4.48
C THR A 67 21.25 -16.42 -5.15
N PRO A 68 20.49 -15.32 -4.95
CA PRO A 68 20.79 -14.05 -5.59
C PRO A 68 22.03 -13.38 -5.02
N LYS A 69 22.69 -12.55 -5.84
CA LYS A 69 23.80 -11.69 -5.43
C LYS A 69 23.32 -10.30 -4.95
N PRO A 70 24.15 -9.56 -4.21
CA PRO A 70 23.91 -8.15 -3.93
C PRO A 70 23.81 -7.33 -5.22
N CYS A 71 22.78 -6.50 -5.32
CA CYS A 71 22.60 -5.59 -6.45
C CYS A 71 23.65 -4.48 -6.42
N GLN A 72 24.32 -4.25 -7.56
CA GLN A 72 25.32 -3.19 -7.74
C GLN A 72 24.84 -1.78 -7.34
N TYR A 73 23.56 -1.47 -7.57
CA TYR A 73 23.01 -0.14 -7.30
C TYR A 73 22.49 0.05 -5.87
N CYS A 74 21.71 -0.91 -5.35
CA CYS A 74 20.99 -0.75 -4.08
C CYS A 74 21.42 -1.72 -2.98
N ASN A 75 22.45 -2.55 -3.23
CA ASN A 75 23.00 -3.57 -2.33
C ASN A 75 21.99 -4.59 -1.78
N ILE A 76 20.76 -4.58 -2.27
CA ILE A 76 19.76 -5.60 -1.94
C ILE A 76 20.18 -6.91 -2.59
N ILE A 77 20.21 -7.99 -1.80
CA ILE A 77 20.51 -9.36 -2.22
C ILE A 77 19.32 -9.90 -3.03
N ALA A 78 19.19 -9.43 -4.27
CA ALA A 78 18.07 -9.73 -5.17
C ALA A 78 18.47 -9.66 -6.66
N ALA A 79 19.77 -9.68 -6.97
CA ALA A 79 20.28 -9.86 -8.32
C ALA A 79 20.31 -11.36 -8.64
N PHE A 80 19.21 -11.87 -9.19
CA PHE A 80 19.10 -13.27 -9.62
C PHE A 80 19.75 -13.51 -10.98
N ILE A 81 19.80 -12.48 -11.83
CA ILE A 81 20.38 -12.53 -13.16
C ILE A 81 21.32 -11.33 -13.31
N GLY A 82 22.60 -11.58 -13.60
CA GLY A 82 23.63 -10.55 -13.68
C GLY A 82 23.88 -9.87 -12.34
N ASN A 83 24.16 -8.56 -12.37
CA ASN A 83 24.64 -7.80 -11.20
C ASN A 83 23.60 -6.79 -10.64
N LYS A 84 22.40 -6.71 -11.23
CA LYS A 84 21.37 -5.74 -10.87
C LYS A 84 20.08 -6.45 -10.47
N CYS A 85 19.44 -6.00 -9.39
CA CYS A 85 18.11 -6.50 -9.04
C CYS A 85 17.07 -6.04 -10.07
N GLN A 86 15.99 -6.82 -10.22
CA GLN A 86 14.94 -6.52 -11.20
C GLN A 86 14.38 -5.09 -11.07
N ARG A 87 14.28 -4.57 -9.85
CA ARG A 87 13.76 -3.22 -9.59
C ARG A 87 14.68 -2.15 -10.16
N CYS A 88 15.99 -2.28 -9.94
CA CYS A 88 16.99 -1.36 -10.48
C CYS A 88 17.06 -1.46 -11.99
N THR A 89 17.10 -2.68 -12.55
CA THR A 89 17.07 -2.90 -14.00
C THR A 89 15.85 -2.25 -14.67
N ASN A 90 14.65 -2.44 -14.11
CA ASN A 90 13.43 -1.85 -14.66
C ASN A 90 13.40 -0.32 -14.51
N SER A 91 13.93 0.21 -13.41
CA SER A 91 13.96 1.66 -13.17
C SER A 91 14.95 2.33 -14.12
N GLU A 92 16.09 1.71 -14.37
CA GLU A 92 17.10 2.22 -15.29
C GLU A 92 16.59 2.28 -16.73
N LYS A 93 15.92 1.21 -17.18
CA LYS A 93 15.26 1.19 -18.51
C LYS A 93 14.21 2.29 -18.67
N LYS A 94 13.51 2.64 -17.60
CA LYS A 94 12.39 3.60 -17.65
C LYS A 94 12.80 5.05 -17.42
N TYR A 95 13.78 5.28 -16.55
CA TYR A 95 14.12 6.60 -16.04
C TYR A 95 15.56 7.03 -16.38
N GLY A 96 16.38 6.13 -16.95
CA GLY A 96 17.78 6.38 -17.24
C GLY A 96 18.72 5.98 -16.09
N PRO A 97 19.99 6.40 -16.13
CA PRO A 97 21.00 5.97 -15.17
C PRO A 97 20.62 6.34 -13.72
N PRO A 98 21.08 5.55 -12.73
CA PRO A 98 20.83 5.86 -11.33
C PRO A 98 21.63 7.09 -10.87
N TYR A 99 21.11 7.73 -9.82
CA TYR A 99 21.73 8.83 -9.09
C TYR A 99 21.93 8.45 -7.61
N SER A 100 22.77 9.22 -6.93
CA SER A 100 22.97 9.17 -5.48
C SER A 100 21.67 9.48 -4.73
N CYS A 101 21.20 8.54 -3.91
CA CYS A 101 20.11 8.79 -2.98
C CYS A 101 20.54 9.81 -1.92
N GLU A 102 19.77 10.86 -1.71
CA GLU A 102 20.15 11.89 -0.73
C GLU A 102 20.17 11.40 0.72
N GLN A 103 19.42 10.34 1.04
CA GLN A 103 19.31 9.78 2.40
C GLN A 103 20.36 8.70 2.69
N CYS A 104 20.49 7.70 1.81
CA CYS A 104 21.41 6.56 2.04
C CYS A 104 22.69 6.62 1.20
N LYS A 105 22.86 7.64 0.35
CA LYS A 105 24.01 7.88 -0.53
C LYS A 105 24.32 6.79 -1.56
N GLN A 106 23.49 5.76 -1.67
CA GLN A 106 23.65 4.69 -2.69
C GLN A 106 23.23 5.17 -4.08
N GLN A 107 23.88 4.65 -5.13
CA GLN A 107 23.57 4.87 -6.55
C GLN A 107 22.32 4.11 -6.99
N CYS A 108 21.16 4.40 -6.40
CA CYS A 108 19.89 3.73 -6.72
C CYS A 108 18.66 4.63 -6.62
N ALA A 109 18.85 5.94 -6.61
CA ALA A 109 17.76 6.88 -6.84
C ALA A 109 17.57 7.08 -8.35
N PHE A 110 16.34 7.28 -8.79
CA PHE A 110 16.02 7.46 -10.20
C PHE A 110 15.10 8.67 -10.34
N ASP A 111 15.46 9.62 -11.20
CA ASP A 111 14.62 10.80 -11.42
C ASP A 111 13.38 10.42 -12.23
N ARG A 112 12.21 10.61 -11.60
CA ARG A 112 10.92 10.29 -12.21
C ARG A 112 10.33 11.45 -13.01
N LYS A 113 11.05 12.57 -13.12
CA LYS A 113 10.64 13.82 -13.81
C LYS A 113 9.29 14.38 -13.35
N ASP A 114 8.87 14.01 -12.13
CA ASP A 114 7.59 14.43 -11.55
C ASP A 114 7.88 14.99 -10.15
N ASP A 115 7.99 16.32 -10.07
CA ASP A 115 8.24 17.03 -8.81
C ASP A 115 7.18 16.76 -7.75
N ARG A 116 5.93 16.43 -8.14
CA ARG A 116 4.86 16.05 -7.18
C ARG A 116 5.14 14.72 -6.47
N LYS A 117 6.07 13.92 -6.98
CA LYS A 117 6.51 12.64 -6.36
C LYS A 117 7.84 12.77 -5.62
N LYS A 118 8.53 13.92 -5.71
CA LYS A 118 9.69 14.20 -4.88
C LYS A 118 9.21 14.37 -3.45
N VAL A 119 9.87 13.63 -2.58
CA VAL A 119 9.53 13.62 -1.18
C VAL A 119 10.35 14.74 -0.56
N ASP A 120 9.70 15.83 -0.16
CA ASP A 120 10.38 17.00 0.43
C ASP A 120 11.41 17.65 -0.53
N GLY A 121 11.15 17.59 -1.85
CA GLY A 121 12.10 18.06 -2.88
C GLY A 121 13.34 17.18 -3.09
N LYS A 122 13.53 16.13 -2.28
CA LYS A 122 14.72 15.27 -2.29
C LYS A 122 14.60 14.07 -3.22
N LEU A 123 15.70 13.73 -3.88
CA LEU A 123 15.85 12.57 -4.73
C LEU A 123 16.21 11.33 -3.89
N LEU A 124 15.21 10.50 -3.62
CA LEU A 124 15.34 9.32 -2.75
C LEU A 124 15.26 8.02 -3.54
N CYS A 125 16.04 7.01 -3.12
CA CYS A 125 15.86 5.65 -3.62
C CYS A 125 14.49 5.09 -3.20
N TRP A 126 14.09 3.99 -3.82
CA TRP A 126 12.78 3.39 -3.56
C TRP A 126 12.59 2.99 -2.08
N LEU A 127 13.63 2.45 -1.42
CA LEU A 127 13.55 2.07 -0.01
C LEU A 127 13.40 3.28 0.92
N CYS A 128 14.18 4.34 0.68
CA CYS A 128 14.09 5.59 1.45
C CYS A 128 12.76 6.31 1.21
N THR A 129 12.24 6.26 -0.01
CA THR A 129 10.89 6.76 -0.32
C THR A 129 9.82 5.99 0.46
N LEU A 130 9.92 4.66 0.53
CA LEU A 130 8.99 3.84 1.31
C LEU A 130 9.08 4.10 2.82
N SER A 131 10.30 4.20 3.38
CA SER A 131 10.47 4.49 4.80
C SER A 131 9.89 5.85 5.16
N TYR A 132 10.17 6.88 4.36
CA TYR A 132 9.65 8.22 4.58
C TYR A 132 8.12 8.27 4.52
N LYS A 133 7.50 7.62 3.52
CA LYS A 133 6.04 7.55 3.43
C LYS A 133 5.40 6.88 4.65
N ARG A 134 6.01 5.82 5.20
CA ARG A 134 5.52 5.19 6.43
C ARG A 134 5.59 6.14 7.63
N VAL A 135 6.67 6.94 7.75
CA VAL A 135 6.79 7.95 8.80
C VAL A 135 5.72 9.04 8.65
N LEU A 136 5.52 9.57 7.44
CA LEU A 136 4.48 10.57 7.18
C LEU A 136 3.06 10.07 7.50
N GLN A 137 2.76 8.82 7.17
CA GLN A 137 1.45 8.24 7.50
C GLN A 137 1.23 8.19 9.02
N LYS A 138 2.24 7.74 9.79
CA LYS A 138 2.16 7.73 11.26
C LYS A 138 1.93 9.13 11.84
N THR A 139 2.64 10.15 11.35
CA THR A 139 2.44 11.53 11.80
C THR A 139 1.05 12.06 11.43
N LYS A 140 0.52 11.69 10.26
CA LYS A 140 -0.83 12.10 9.82
C LYS A 140 -1.93 11.44 10.68
N GLU A 141 -1.77 10.17 11.03
CA GLU A 141 -2.72 9.45 11.90
C GLU A 141 -2.70 10.00 13.34
N GLN A 142 -1.52 10.32 13.88
CA GLN A 142 -1.42 10.98 15.18
C GLN A 142 -2.12 12.35 15.20
N ARG A 143 -1.95 13.17 14.14
CA ARG A 143 -2.66 14.45 14.02
C ARG A 143 -4.18 14.27 13.94
N LYS A 144 -4.66 13.22 13.26
CA LYS A 144 -6.10 12.91 13.20
C LYS A 144 -6.67 12.59 14.59
N HIS A 145 -5.98 11.75 15.37
CA HIS A 145 -6.40 11.41 16.74
C HIS A 145 -6.39 12.62 17.69
N LEU A 146 -5.45 13.55 17.53
CA LEU A 146 -5.41 14.80 18.31
C LEU A 146 -6.50 15.80 17.87
N SER A 147 -6.85 15.83 16.58
CA SER A 147 -7.92 16.69 16.04
C SER A 147 -9.34 16.18 16.32
N SER A 148 -9.52 14.88 16.58
CA SER A 148 -10.82 14.32 16.97
C SER A 148 -11.16 14.55 18.45
N SER A 149 -10.18 14.85 19.30
CA SER A 149 -10.41 15.15 20.72
C SER A 149 -10.70 16.64 20.98
N SER A 150 -10.67 17.50 19.95
CA SER A 150 -10.88 18.96 20.09
C SER A 150 -12.24 19.44 19.55
N ARG A 151 -13.17 18.53 19.21
CA ARG A 151 -14.53 18.88 18.75
C ARG A 151 -15.68 18.31 19.59
N ALA A 152 -15.41 17.81 20.79
CA ALA A 152 -16.43 17.23 21.68
C ALA A 152 -16.68 18.01 22.98
N SER A 153 -16.30 19.29 23.04
CA SER A 153 -16.55 20.11 24.23
C SER A 153 -16.68 21.59 23.88
N HIS A 154 -17.78 21.93 23.20
CA HIS A 154 -18.35 23.27 23.25
C HIS A 154 -19.87 23.16 23.06
N GLN A 155 -20.55 22.63 24.08
CA GLN A 155 -21.92 22.98 24.38
C GLN A 155 -22.11 22.93 25.90
N GLU A 156 -22.53 24.08 26.42
CA GLU A 156 -23.05 24.34 27.77
C GLU A 156 -22.10 24.18 28.98
N LYS A 157 -21.66 25.32 29.52
CA LYS A 157 -22.27 25.85 30.76
C LYS A 157 -21.80 27.26 31.07
N GLU A 158 -22.78 28.12 31.27
CA GLU A 158 -22.64 29.47 31.83
C GLU A 158 -22.08 29.44 33.25
N GLN A 159 -21.04 30.25 33.41
CA GLN A 159 -20.73 31.17 34.49
C GLN A 159 -21.77 31.34 35.62
N TYR A 160 -21.50 30.77 36.79
CA TYR A 160 -21.62 31.52 38.06
C TYR A 160 -20.56 31.07 39.07
N SER A 161 -20.05 32.06 39.78
CA SER A 161 -18.87 32.04 40.63
C SER A 161 -19.15 31.59 42.06
N ARG A 162 -18.09 31.05 42.71
CA ARG A 162 -17.60 31.32 44.09
C ARG A 162 -17.44 30.10 45.02
N LEU A 163 -16.16 29.96 45.42
CA LEU A 163 -15.59 29.69 46.76
C LEU A 163 -15.45 28.24 47.30
N SER A 164 -14.18 27.97 47.60
CA SER A 164 -13.61 27.39 48.83
C SER A 164 -13.22 25.90 48.87
N GLY A 165 -11.92 25.67 49.07
CA GLY A 165 -11.44 24.85 50.18
C GLY A 165 -10.93 23.43 49.88
N GLY A 166 -9.60 23.27 49.90
CA GLY A 166 -9.00 22.31 50.85
C GLY A 166 -8.52 20.92 50.35
N SER A 167 -7.20 20.75 50.50
CA SER A 167 -6.50 19.54 50.96
C SER A 167 -6.03 18.43 50.00
N HIS A 168 -4.73 18.18 50.18
CA HIS A 168 -3.86 17.12 49.67
C HIS A 168 -4.28 15.70 50.09
N TYR A 169 -3.93 14.70 49.27
CA TYR A 169 -3.06 13.61 49.73
C TYR A 169 -2.30 12.93 48.57
N ASN A 170 -1.09 12.51 48.93
CA ASN A 170 -0.03 11.87 48.18
C ASN A 170 -0.27 10.36 48.03
N SER A 171 0.14 9.72 46.92
CA SER A 171 0.73 8.39 47.05
C SER A 171 1.57 7.99 45.84
N GLN A 172 2.86 7.79 46.13
CA GLN A 172 3.84 7.11 45.32
C GLN A 172 3.42 5.67 45.01
N LYS A 173 3.80 5.16 43.82
CA LYS A 173 4.53 3.89 43.72
C LYS A 173 5.46 3.90 42.51
N THR A 174 6.64 3.35 42.80
CA THR A 174 7.92 3.33 42.09
C THR A 174 8.10 2.06 41.25
N LEU A 175 9.28 1.99 40.59
CA LEU A 175 9.98 0.85 39.93
C LEU A 175 9.90 0.92 38.40
N SER A 176 10.83 1.55 37.66
CA SER A 176 12.29 1.34 37.51
C SER A 176 12.67 0.01 36.86
N THR A 177 13.21 0.03 35.63
CA THR A 177 14.47 -0.66 35.22
C THR A 177 14.99 -0.14 33.87
N SER A 178 16.18 0.48 33.92
CA SER A 178 17.35 0.40 33.01
C SER A 178 17.21 0.46 31.48
N SER A 179 17.97 1.37 30.84
CA SER A 179 19.03 1.02 29.87
C SER A 179 19.82 2.25 29.37
N ILE A 180 21.07 2.34 29.86
CA ILE A 180 22.33 2.57 29.12
C ILE A 180 22.46 3.78 28.18
N GLN A 181 23.47 4.57 28.55
CA GLN A 181 24.07 5.74 27.91
C GLN A 181 24.58 5.46 26.49
N ASN A 182 24.45 6.47 25.62
CA ASN A 182 25.47 6.78 24.60
C ASN A 182 25.39 8.28 24.28
N GLU A 183 26.43 8.98 24.70
CA GLU A 183 26.74 10.39 24.47
C GLU A 183 27.13 10.65 23.00
N ILE A 184 26.84 11.86 22.49
CA ILE A 184 27.62 12.67 21.53
C ILE A 184 26.87 14.02 21.30
N PRO A 185 27.58 15.16 21.11
CA PRO A 185 27.30 16.41 21.83
C PRO A 185 26.54 17.47 21.02
N LYS A 186 25.77 18.30 21.74
CA LYS A 186 25.13 19.53 21.22
C LYS A 186 26.01 20.75 21.52
N LYS A 187 26.55 21.38 20.48
CA LYS A 187 27.08 22.76 20.54
C LYS A 187 25.88 23.74 20.62
N LYS A 188 25.78 24.46 21.73
CA LYS A 188 24.92 25.65 21.89
C LYS A 188 25.71 26.89 21.50
N SER A 189 25.10 27.80 20.74
CA SER A 189 25.59 29.17 20.58
C SER A 189 25.02 30.06 21.69
N LYS A 190 25.93 30.81 22.27
CA LYS A 190 25.83 31.75 23.38
C LYS A 190 25.04 33.01 22.97
N PHE A 191 24.16 33.51 23.83
CA PHE A 191 24.03 34.95 24.00
C PHE A 191 23.63 35.30 25.44
N GLU A 192 24.32 36.29 25.97
CA GLU A 192 24.40 36.71 27.36
C GLU A 192 23.18 37.52 27.80
N SER A 193 22.80 37.32 29.07
CA SER A 193 21.89 38.17 29.82
C SER A 193 22.70 39.23 30.54
N ILE A 194 22.35 40.51 30.36
CA ILE A 194 22.73 41.59 31.27
C ILE A 194 21.44 42.15 31.87
N THR A 195 21.41 42.12 33.19
CA THR A 195 20.43 42.66 34.14
C THR A 195 20.51 44.19 34.22
N THR A 196 19.36 44.90 34.37
CA THR A 196 19.18 46.02 35.32
C THR A 196 17.72 46.51 35.35
N ASN A 197 17.19 46.67 36.57
CA ASN A 197 16.13 47.55 37.13
C ASN A 197 15.60 48.66 36.19
N GLY A 198 14.32 49.04 36.12
CA GLY A 198 13.35 49.32 37.19
C GLY A 198 12.94 50.80 37.11
N ASP A 199 11.63 51.06 37.07
CA ASP A 199 10.92 52.31 37.41
C ASP A 199 10.40 53.28 36.28
N SER A 200 9.13 53.66 36.46
CA SER A 200 8.47 54.96 36.21
C SER A 200 7.78 55.36 34.87
N PHE A 201 6.44 55.46 34.98
CA PHE A 201 5.45 56.43 34.45
C PHE A 201 5.40 56.85 32.96
N SER A 202 4.30 56.51 32.27
CA SER A 202 3.17 57.43 31.97
C SER A 202 2.21 56.86 30.90
N PRO A 203 0.89 57.04 31.03
CA PRO A 203 -0.09 56.77 29.98
C PRO A 203 -0.42 58.09 29.26
N ASP A 204 -0.11 58.23 27.98
CA ASP A 204 -0.89 59.16 27.15
C ASP A 204 -0.89 58.86 25.65
N LEU A 205 -2.05 59.19 25.09
CA LEU A 205 -2.56 59.24 23.73
C LEU A 205 -1.55 59.27 22.56
N ALA A 206 -1.72 58.31 21.64
CA ALA A 206 -1.53 58.54 20.21
C ALA A 206 -2.51 57.66 19.41
N LEU A 207 -3.74 58.19 19.26
CA LEU A 207 -4.59 57.88 18.12
C LEU A 207 -3.89 58.44 16.88
N ASP A 208 -3.30 57.57 16.07
CA ASP A 208 -3.06 57.89 14.66
C ASP A 208 -3.42 56.66 13.80
N SER A 209 -4.21 56.94 12.77
CA SER A 209 -5.11 56.03 12.06
C SER A 209 -4.41 55.07 11.07
N PRO A 210 -4.80 53.77 11.05
CA PRO A 210 -4.80 52.96 9.83
C PRO A 210 -6.15 52.23 9.66
N GLY A 211 -7.27 52.94 9.78
CA GLY A 211 -8.61 52.34 9.59
C GLY A 211 -8.88 51.91 8.14
N THR A 212 -8.32 52.63 7.17
CA THR A 212 -8.57 52.42 5.73
C THR A 212 -7.78 51.25 5.16
N ASP A 213 -6.50 51.09 5.55
CA ASP A 213 -5.65 49.99 5.09
C ASP A 213 -6.12 48.63 5.60
N HIS A 214 -6.56 48.56 6.87
CA HIS A 214 -7.15 47.34 7.40
C HIS A 214 -8.42 46.94 6.63
N PHE A 215 -9.24 47.90 6.22
CA PHE A 215 -10.47 47.61 5.47
C PHE A 215 -10.19 47.11 4.06
N VAL A 216 -9.17 47.68 3.38
CA VAL A 216 -8.71 47.23 2.05
C VAL A 216 -8.13 45.82 2.13
N ILE A 217 -7.29 45.54 3.13
CA ILE A 217 -6.73 44.19 3.35
C ILE A 217 -7.84 43.18 3.64
N ILE A 218 -8.84 43.54 4.45
CA ILE A 218 -10.00 42.69 4.74
C ILE A 218 -10.83 42.43 3.47
N ALA A 219 -11.02 43.43 2.61
CA ALA A 219 -11.73 43.26 1.34
C ALA A 219 -10.97 42.34 0.39
N GLN A 220 -9.65 42.50 0.28
CA GLN A 220 -8.79 41.67 -0.57
C GLN A 220 -8.74 40.22 -0.07
N LEU A 221 -8.65 40.01 1.25
CA LEU A 221 -8.75 38.67 1.84
C LEU A 221 -10.12 38.03 1.62
N LYS A 222 -11.22 38.80 1.65
CA LYS A 222 -12.56 38.29 1.32
C LYS A 222 -12.66 37.87 -0.15
N GLU A 223 -12.05 38.61 -1.06
CA GLU A 223 -11.99 38.27 -2.48
C GLU A 223 -11.12 37.02 -2.72
N GLU A 224 -9.96 36.90 -2.07
CA GLU A 224 -9.14 35.68 -2.09
C GLU A 224 -9.91 34.47 -1.55
N VAL A 225 -10.64 34.62 -0.45
CA VAL A 225 -11.49 33.55 0.09
C VAL A 225 -12.61 33.18 -0.90
N ALA A 226 -13.22 34.16 -1.59
CA ALA A 226 -14.25 33.91 -2.57
C ALA A 226 -13.71 33.16 -3.80
N THR A 227 -12.53 33.54 -4.31
CA THR A 227 -11.87 32.87 -5.45
C THR A 227 -11.42 31.46 -5.07
N LEU A 228 -10.84 31.26 -3.87
CA LEU A 228 -10.49 29.95 -3.34
C LEU A 228 -11.72 29.04 -3.19
N LYS A 229 -12.84 29.56 -2.66
CA LYS A 229 -14.11 28.81 -2.58
C LYS A 229 -14.63 28.40 -3.95
N LYS A 230 -14.54 29.28 -4.96
CA LYS A 230 -14.94 28.98 -6.34
C LYS A 230 -14.06 27.88 -6.95
N MET A 231 -12.74 27.94 -6.75
CA MET A 231 -11.83 26.90 -7.19
C MET A 231 -12.09 25.56 -6.49
N LEU A 232 -12.38 25.58 -5.19
CA LEU A 232 -12.73 24.37 -4.43
C LEU A 232 -13.99 23.73 -5.00
N HIS A 233 -15.05 24.51 -5.26
CA HIS A 233 -16.27 24.02 -5.87
C HIS A 233 -16.04 23.41 -7.27
N GLN A 234 -15.22 24.06 -8.10
CA GLN A 234 -14.83 23.50 -9.41
C GLN A 234 -14.05 22.18 -9.28
N LYS A 235 -13.17 22.06 -8.27
CA LYS A 235 -12.44 20.81 -8.02
C LYS A 235 -13.37 19.70 -7.54
N ASP A 236 -14.35 20.02 -6.69
CA ASP A 236 -15.35 19.06 -6.22
C ASP A 236 -16.21 18.55 -7.38
N GLN A 237 -16.66 19.43 -8.28
CA GLN A 237 -17.36 19.01 -9.50
C GLN A 237 -16.51 18.08 -10.37
N MET A 238 -15.23 18.42 -10.59
CA MET A 238 -14.32 17.58 -11.36
C MET A 238 -14.03 16.23 -10.69
N ILE A 239 -14.01 16.17 -9.36
CA ILE A 239 -13.89 14.91 -8.61
C ILE A 239 -15.13 14.05 -8.87
N LEU A 240 -16.31 14.62 -8.77
CA LEU A 240 -17.58 13.92 -8.96
C LEU A 240 -17.71 13.36 -10.39
N GLU A 241 -17.29 14.11 -11.40
CA GLU A 241 -17.22 13.63 -12.78
C GLU A 241 -16.26 12.44 -12.94
N LYS A 242 -15.09 12.50 -12.29
CA LYS A 242 -14.12 11.39 -12.30
C LYS A 242 -14.65 10.17 -11.57
N GLU A 243 -15.37 10.34 -10.47
CA GLU A 243 -16.02 9.25 -9.74
C GLU A 243 -17.09 8.56 -10.58
N LYS A 244 -17.89 9.33 -11.32
CA LYS A 244 -18.85 8.80 -12.29
C LYS A 244 -18.17 7.96 -13.36
N LYS A 245 -17.09 8.49 -13.97
CA LYS A 245 -16.32 7.78 -15.00
C LYS A 245 -15.62 6.52 -14.47
N ILE A 246 -15.14 6.54 -13.24
CA ILE A 246 -14.60 5.35 -12.57
C ILE A 246 -15.68 4.28 -12.41
N THR A 247 -16.90 4.68 -12.05
CA THR A 247 -18.02 3.75 -11.85
C THR A 247 -18.43 3.10 -13.16
N GLU A 248 -18.54 3.88 -14.23
CA GLU A 248 -18.82 3.38 -15.59
C GLU A 248 -17.76 2.39 -16.06
N LEU A 249 -16.47 2.75 -15.97
CA LEU A 249 -15.36 1.85 -16.34
C LEU A 249 -15.33 0.56 -15.50
N LYS A 250 -15.72 0.62 -14.22
CA LYS A 250 -15.83 -0.57 -13.38
C LYS A 250 -16.95 -1.50 -13.85
N ALA A 251 -18.10 -0.94 -14.23
CA ALA A 251 -19.22 -1.71 -14.76
C ALA A 251 -18.83 -2.39 -16.08
N ASP A 252 -18.20 -1.64 -17.00
CA ASP A 252 -17.72 -2.18 -18.28
C ASP A 252 -16.69 -3.29 -18.08
N PHE A 253 -15.73 -3.07 -17.18
CA PHE A 253 -14.71 -4.07 -16.86
C PHE A 253 -15.34 -5.34 -16.30
N GLN A 254 -16.29 -5.22 -15.37
CA GLN A 254 -17.00 -6.36 -14.80
C GLN A 254 -17.82 -7.12 -15.86
N TYR A 255 -18.46 -6.40 -16.77
CA TYR A 255 -19.19 -7.00 -17.89
C TYR A 255 -18.25 -7.76 -18.83
N GLN A 256 -17.12 -7.16 -19.21
CA GLN A 256 -16.10 -7.80 -20.03
C GLN A 256 -15.49 -9.04 -19.36
N GLU A 257 -15.20 -8.97 -18.05
CA GLU A 257 -14.69 -10.11 -17.28
C GLU A 257 -15.71 -11.26 -17.27
N SER A 258 -16.99 -10.96 -17.03
CA SER A 258 -18.07 -11.95 -17.04
C SER A 258 -18.22 -12.62 -18.41
N GLN A 259 -18.17 -11.83 -19.49
CA GLN A 259 -18.20 -12.34 -20.86
C GLN A 259 -17.00 -13.25 -21.16
N MET A 260 -15.79 -12.84 -20.79
CA MET A 260 -14.58 -13.64 -21.00
C MET A 260 -14.64 -14.95 -20.20
N ARG A 261 -15.14 -14.91 -18.96
CA ARG A 261 -15.33 -16.10 -18.12
C ARG A 261 -16.36 -17.07 -18.73
N ALA A 262 -17.48 -16.56 -19.23
CA ALA A 262 -18.48 -17.38 -19.91
C ALA A 262 -17.91 -18.04 -21.17
N LYS A 263 -17.16 -17.29 -22.00
CA LYS A 263 -16.48 -17.83 -23.19
C LYS A 263 -15.44 -18.90 -22.84
N MET A 264 -14.64 -18.67 -21.80
CA MET A 264 -13.65 -19.63 -21.32
C MET A 264 -14.30 -20.94 -20.88
N ASN A 265 -15.37 -20.87 -20.08
CA ASN A 265 -16.10 -22.05 -19.61
C ASN A 265 -16.75 -22.81 -20.78
N GLN A 266 -17.31 -22.09 -21.75
CA GLN A 266 -17.89 -22.72 -22.95
C GLN A 266 -16.81 -23.42 -23.79
N MET A 267 -15.66 -22.78 -23.96
CA MET A 267 -14.51 -23.36 -24.68
C MET A 267 -13.94 -24.58 -23.95
N GLU A 268 -13.85 -24.55 -22.63
CA GLU A 268 -13.41 -25.70 -21.83
C GLU A 268 -14.38 -26.88 -21.95
N LYS A 269 -15.70 -26.60 -21.91
CA LYS A 269 -16.74 -27.61 -22.12
C LYS A 269 -16.65 -28.26 -23.50
N THR A 270 -16.55 -27.47 -24.56
CA THR A 270 -16.43 -28.02 -25.92
C THR A 270 -15.12 -28.80 -26.10
N HIS A 271 -14.01 -28.33 -25.52
CA HIS A 271 -12.75 -29.06 -25.57
C HIS A 271 -12.83 -30.41 -24.83
N LYS A 272 -13.53 -30.46 -23.69
CA LYS A 272 -13.78 -31.69 -22.95
C LYS A 272 -14.62 -32.68 -23.76
N GLU A 273 -15.72 -32.22 -24.36
CA GLU A 273 -16.59 -33.04 -25.22
C GLU A 273 -15.82 -33.61 -26.42
N VAL A 274 -15.01 -32.80 -27.10
CA VAL A 274 -14.15 -33.26 -28.21
C VAL A 274 -13.13 -34.30 -27.73
N THR A 275 -12.54 -34.08 -26.56
CA THR A 275 -11.57 -35.02 -25.97
C THR A 275 -12.24 -36.37 -25.66
N GLU A 276 -13.43 -36.36 -25.06
CA GLU A 276 -14.21 -37.57 -24.77
C GLU A 276 -14.60 -38.31 -26.06
N GLN A 277 -15.03 -37.59 -27.10
CA GLN A 277 -15.33 -38.18 -28.41
C GLN A 277 -14.09 -38.82 -29.06
N LEU A 278 -12.93 -38.15 -29.02
CA LEU A 278 -11.68 -38.69 -29.54
C LEU A 278 -11.24 -39.93 -28.75
N GLN A 279 -11.34 -39.90 -27.42
CA GLN A 279 -11.04 -41.06 -26.58
C GLN A 279 -11.96 -42.24 -26.87
N ALA A 280 -13.26 -42.00 -27.06
CA ALA A 280 -14.23 -43.03 -27.41
C ALA A 280 -13.90 -43.66 -28.79
N LYS A 281 -13.62 -42.84 -29.81
CA LYS A 281 -13.19 -43.32 -31.13
C LYS A 281 -11.89 -44.11 -31.06
N ASN A 282 -10.92 -43.66 -30.27
CA ASN A 282 -9.64 -44.35 -30.11
C ASN A 282 -9.84 -45.75 -29.49
N ARG A 283 -10.69 -45.86 -28.45
CA ARG A 283 -11.07 -47.15 -27.86
C ARG A 283 -11.75 -48.07 -28.86
N GLU A 284 -12.64 -47.54 -29.71
CA GLU A 284 -13.35 -48.32 -30.72
C GLU A 284 -12.40 -48.81 -31.83
N LEU A 285 -11.52 -47.94 -32.32
CA LEU A 285 -10.48 -48.32 -33.30
C LEU A 285 -9.52 -49.39 -32.75
N LEU A 286 -9.12 -49.29 -31.48
CA LEU A 286 -8.32 -50.31 -30.82
C LEU A 286 -9.04 -51.67 -30.76
N LYS A 287 -10.35 -51.68 -30.48
CA LYS A 287 -11.16 -52.91 -30.51
C LYS A 287 -11.24 -53.51 -31.92
N GLN A 288 -11.47 -52.68 -32.94
CA GLN A 288 -11.53 -53.13 -34.33
C GLN A 288 -10.19 -53.69 -34.81
N ALA A 289 -9.07 -53.03 -34.46
CA ALA A 289 -7.73 -53.52 -34.75
C ALA A 289 -7.44 -54.87 -34.05
N ALA A 290 -7.88 -55.03 -32.80
CA ALA A 290 -7.77 -56.30 -32.07
C ALA A 290 -8.64 -57.41 -32.70
N ALA A 291 -9.83 -57.10 -33.21
CA ALA A 291 -10.68 -58.06 -33.92
C ALA A 291 -10.05 -58.50 -35.25
N LEU A 292 -9.60 -57.55 -36.08
CA LEU A 292 -8.95 -57.83 -37.37
C LEU A 292 -7.66 -58.64 -37.23
N SER A 293 -6.86 -58.37 -36.19
CA SER A 293 -5.65 -59.14 -35.91
C SER A 293 -5.94 -60.57 -35.43
N LYS A 294 -7.04 -60.80 -34.72
CA LYS A 294 -7.51 -62.16 -34.36
C LYS A 294 -8.01 -62.93 -35.59
N SER A 295 -8.81 -62.30 -36.45
CA SER A 295 -9.35 -62.95 -37.66
C SER A 295 -8.25 -63.36 -38.65
N LYS A 296 -7.20 -62.55 -38.80
CA LYS A 296 -6.01 -62.93 -39.60
C LYS A 296 -5.24 -64.12 -39.04
N LYS A 297 -5.34 -64.38 -37.73
CA LYS A 297 -4.66 -65.50 -37.07
C LYS A 297 -5.42 -66.81 -37.26
N SER A 298 -6.77 -66.76 -37.31
CA SER A 298 -7.62 -67.93 -37.54
C SER A 298 -7.59 -68.44 -38.99
N GLU A 299 -7.51 -67.57 -39.99
CA GLU A 299 -7.35 -68.00 -41.40
C GLU A 299 -6.03 -68.73 -41.66
N LYS A 300 -4.95 -68.32 -40.97
CA LYS A 300 -3.62 -68.93 -41.15
C LYS A 300 -3.51 -70.34 -40.55
N SER A 301 -4.39 -70.69 -39.61
CA SER A 301 -4.45 -72.01 -38.97
C SER A 301 -5.41 -73.01 -39.65
N GLY A 302 -6.17 -72.58 -40.67
CA GLY A 302 -7.12 -73.44 -41.39
C GLY A 302 -6.60 -74.08 -42.69
N ALA A 303 -5.37 -73.77 -43.11
CA ALA A 303 -4.85 -74.14 -44.43
C ALA A 303 -3.88 -75.33 -44.45
N ILE A 304 -3.78 -76.12 -43.38
CA ILE A 304 -2.88 -77.29 -43.33
C ILE A 304 -3.64 -78.51 -42.79
N THR A 305 -4.39 -79.18 -43.66
CA THR A 305 -4.60 -80.64 -43.61
C THR A 305 -5.00 -81.19 -44.97
N SER A 306 -4.30 -82.26 -45.37
CA SER A 306 -4.54 -83.27 -46.42
C SER A 306 -3.82 -83.08 -47.76
N PRO A 307 -3.36 -84.17 -48.42
CA PRO A 307 -3.59 -85.60 -48.12
C PRO A 307 -2.50 -86.28 -47.29
#